data_AF-B9SMA7-F1
#
_entry.id   AF-B9SMA7-F1
#
_cell.length_a   1.000
_cell.length_b   1.000
_cell.length_c   1.000
_cell.angle_alpha   90.00
_cell.angle_beta   90.00
_cell.angle_gamma   90.00
#
_symmetry.space_group_name_H-M   'P 1'
#
loop_
_entity.id
_entity.type
_entity.pdbx_description
1 polymer ?
#
loop_
_entity_poly.entity_id
_entity_poly.type
_entity_poly.pdbx_seq_one_letter_code
_entity_poly.pdbx_strand_id
1 'polypeptide(L)'
;MLLAMKAFIFQILLFLLSVTFHCSAYSNYHFKVKEATYTRLCHTKKILTVNGQFPGPTLRVQKGETIFVTVYNRGRYNITIHWHGVKQPRNPWSDGPEYITQCPIQPGGKFRQKVIFSAEEGTLWWHAHSDWQRATVHGAIFIYPEHKTSFPFSAPYAEVPIILGEWWKRDIVEVFEDFVRSGGSPNVSDSFTINGQPGELLPCSESAKILSTVSLNTFPCPGNRPCEGPNGTIFAASMNNISFELPSIDVLEAYHYHIRGVFGHNFPSQPPLFFNFTEPFLPLILQIPTRGTEAKVLHYNSTVEIVFQGTSLLGGIDHPMHLHGYSFYVVGWGFGNFDKNKDPENYNLADPPFRNTVSVPINGWAAIRFKAYNPGVWFLHCHLDRHLTWGMETVIIVTDGEDYRSSLLPPPPDMPPC
;
A
#
# COMPACT_ATOMS: atom_id res chain seq x y z
N MET A 1 73.62 -22.99 -34.97
CA MET A 1 72.47 -23.89 -34.67
C MET A 1 71.80 -23.56 -33.33
N LEU A 2 72.54 -23.37 -32.23
CA LEU A 2 71.97 -23.10 -30.90
C LEU A 2 71.16 -21.79 -30.79
N LEU A 3 71.57 -20.70 -31.48
CA LEU A 3 70.84 -19.43 -31.44
C LEU A 3 69.49 -19.48 -32.19
N ALA A 4 69.43 -20.19 -33.32
CA ALA A 4 68.20 -20.34 -34.10
C ALA A 4 67.14 -21.16 -33.32
N MET A 5 67.59 -22.18 -32.58
CA MET A 5 66.71 -23.00 -31.75
C MET A 5 66.14 -22.20 -30.56
N LYS A 6 66.94 -21.31 -29.94
CA LYS A 6 66.48 -20.41 -28.88
C LYS A 6 65.48 -19.37 -29.38
N ALA A 7 65.69 -18.81 -30.58
CA ALA A 7 64.77 -17.86 -31.19
C ALA A 7 63.42 -18.51 -31.52
N PHE A 8 63.43 -19.75 -32.03
CA PHE A 8 62.21 -20.50 -32.35
C PHE A 8 61.40 -20.87 -31.10
N ILE A 9 62.07 -21.29 -30.02
CA ILE A 9 61.41 -21.56 -28.73
C ILE A 9 60.83 -20.28 -28.12
N PHE A 10 61.53 -19.15 -28.25
CA PHE A 10 61.04 -17.86 -27.75
C PHE A 10 59.82 -17.36 -28.54
N GLN A 11 59.78 -17.58 -29.85
CA GLN A 11 58.61 -17.28 -30.69
C GLN A 11 57.40 -18.17 -30.35
N ILE A 12 57.61 -19.46 -30.08
CA ILE A 12 56.54 -20.36 -29.62
C ILE A 12 56.03 -19.94 -28.23
N LEU A 13 56.91 -19.55 -27.31
CA LEU A 13 56.51 -19.04 -26.00
C LEU A 13 55.71 -17.73 -26.12
N LEU A 14 56.12 -16.79 -26.98
CA LEU A 14 55.35 -15.57 -27.23
C LEU A 14 53.98 -15.83 -27.86
N PHE A 15 53.89 -16.84 -28.74
CA PHE A 15 52.63 -17.24 -29.37
C PHE A 15 51.69 -17.98 -28.40
N LEU A 16 52.23 -18.71 -27.42
CA LEU A 16 51.46 -19.31 -26.34
C LEU A 16 51.02 -18.27 -25.28
N LEU A 17 51.79 -17.20 -25.07
CA LEU A 17 51.45 -16.08 -24.19
C LEU A 17 50.41 -15.11 -24.78
N SER A 18 50.20 -15.10 -26.10
CA SER A 18 49.22 -14.24 -26.77
C SER A 18 47.81 -14.85 -26.89
N VAL A 19 47.61 -16.09 -26.44
CA VAL A 19 46.27 -16.69 -26.31
C VAL A 19 45.58 -16.08 -25.11
N THR A 20 45.00 -14.90 -25.32
CA THR A 20 44.06 -14.30 -24.37
C THR A 20 42.80 -15.17 -24.33
N PHE A 21 42.65 -15.96 -23.27
CA PHE A 21 41.36 -16.56 -22.93
C PHE A 21 40.38 -15.42 -22.64
N HIS A 22 39.58 -15.03 -23.65
CA HIS A 22 38.40 -14.21 -23.43
C HIS A 22 37.38 -15.04 -22.63
N CYS A 23 37.51 -15.01 -21.31
CA CYS A 23 36.48 -15.51 -20.41
C CYS A 23 35.35 -14.47 -20.41
N SER A 24 34.41 -14.60 -21.36
CA SER A 24 33.14 -13.88 -21.25
C SER A 24 32.35 -14.54 -20.12
N ALA A 25 32.37 -13.91 -18.94
CA ALA A 25 31.55 -14.32 -17.82
C ALA A 25 30.09 -14.00 -18.16
N TYR A 26 29.35 -15.00 -18.65
CA TYR A 26 27.93 -14.85 -18.91
C TYR A 26 27.15 -14.72 -17.61
N SER A 27 26.23 -13.76 -17.54
CA SER A 27 25.29 -13.63 -16.42
C SER A 27 24.37 -14.86 -16.37
N ASN A 28 24.35 -15.56 -15.23
CA ASN A 28 23.50 -16.72 -15.00
C ASN A 28 22.45 -16.41 -13.94
N TYR A 29 21.17 -16.59 -14.29
CA TYR A 29 20.04 -16.41 -13.40
C TYR A 29 19.33 -17.74 -13.13
N HIS A 30 18.74 -17.85 -11.94
CA HIS A 30 17.96 -19.01 -11.54
C HIS A 30 16.53 -18.59 -11.20
N PHE A 31 15.57 -19.05 -12.00
CA PHE A 31 14.15 -18.80 -11.80
C PHE A 31 13.52 -20.05 -11.21
N LYS A 32 13.21 -20.04 -9.92
CA LYS A 32 12.45 -21.12 -9.28
C LYS A 32 10.98 -20.75 -9.32
N VAL A 33 10.25 -21.32 -10.28
CA VAL A 33 8.79 -21.19 -10.33
C VAL A 33 8.21 -22.01 -9.19
N LYS A 34 7.54 -21.38 -8.24
CA LYS A 34 6.96 -22.07 -7.07
C LYS A 34 5.68 -21.39 -6.62
N GLU A 35 4.87 -22.14 -5.89
CA GLU A 35 3.73 -21.56 -5.19
C GLU A 35 4.21 -20.67 -4.03
N ALA A 36 3.60 -19.50 -3.90
CA ALA A 36 3.74 -18.63 -2.74
C ALA A 36 2.37 -18.11 -2.31
N THR A 37 2.18 -17.93 -1.01
CA THR A 37 0.93 -17.43 -0.44
C THR A 37 0.93 -15.90 -0.52
N TYR A 38 -0.10 -15.34 -1.13
CA TYR A 38 -0.32 -13.90 -1.22
C TYR A 38 -1.75 -13.56 -0.77
N THR A 39 -1.87 -12.44 -0.08
CA THR A 39 -3.15 -11.87 0.35
C THR A 39 -3.35 -10.53 -0.33
N ARG A 40 -4.50 -10.36 -0.99
CA ARG A 40 -4.98 -9.08 -1.55
C ARG A 40 -6.49 -9.06 -1.45
N LEU A 41 -7.09 -7.88 -1.27
CA LEU A 41 -8.55 -7.74 -1.19
C LEU A 41 -9.17 -8.66 -0.13
N CYS A 42 -8.48 -8.84 1.02
CA CYS A 42 -8.81 -9.78 2.09
C CYS A 42 -8.81 -11.27 1.71
N HIS A 43 -8.45 -11.64 0.49
CA HIS A 43 -8.46 -13.03 0.05
C HIS A 43 -7.03 -13.57 -0.04
N THR A 44 -6.79 -14.68 0.65
CA THR A 44 -5.50 -15.37 0.65
C THR A 44 -5.56 -16.55 -0.31
N LYS A 45 -4.64 -16.59 -1.28
CA LYS A 45 -4.48 -17.73 -2.17
C LYS A 45 -3.01 -18.04 -2.41
N LYS A 46 -2.74 -19.27 -2.86
CA LYS A 46 -1.43 -19.63 -3.41
C LYS A 46 -1.43 -19.23 -4.88
N ILE A 47 -0.35 -18.58 -5.31
CA ILE A 47 -0.12 -18.22 -6.71
C ILE A 47 1.24 -18.75 -7.17
N LEU A 48 1.38 -19.03 -8.46
CA LEU A 48 2.69 -19.27 -9.03
C LEU A 48 3.48 -17.97 -9.07
N THR A 49 4.73 -18.03 -8.62
CA THR A 49 5.67 -16.91 -8.55
C THR A 49 7.05 -17.35 -9.01
N VAL A 50 7.92 -16.40 -9.35
CA VAL A 50 9.35 -16.67 -9.54
C VAL A 50 10.08 -16.30 -8.27
N ASN A 51 10.82 -17.26 -7.71
CA ASN A 51 11.60 -17.09 -6.48
C ASN A 51 10.77 -16.65 -5.25
N GLY A 52 9.43 -16.80 -5.29
CA GLY A 52 8.55 -16.34 -4.22
C GLY A 52 8.17 -14.87 -4.31
N GLN A 53 8.45 -14.21 -5.44
CA GLN A 53 8.17 -12.78 -5.66
C GLN A 53 7.03 -12.60 -6.67
N PHE A 54 6.16 -11.64 -6.38
CA PHE A 54 5.07 -11.17 -7.24
C PHE A 54 4.94 -9.63 -7.12
N PRO A 55 5.16 -8.87 -8.20
CA PRO A 55 5.77 -9.30 -9.47
C PRO A 55 7.14 -9.95 -9.26
N GLY A 56 7.59 -10.74 -10.23
CA GLY A 56 8.86 -11.45 -10.16
C GLY A 56 10.09 -10.52 -10.26
N PRO A 57 11.30 -11.09 -10.11
CA PRO A 57 12.53 -10.32 -10.09
C PRO A 57 12.75 -9.54 -11.40
N THR A 58 13.26 -8.31 -11.26
CA THR A 58 13.70 -7.49 -12.39
C THR A 58 15.06 -7.98 -12.89
N LEU A 59 15.16 -8.23 -14.20
CA LEU A 59 16.44 -8.51 -14.84
C LEU A 59 17.09 -7.19 -15.26
N ARG A 60 18.40 -7.07 -15.05
CA ARG A 60 19.20 -5.91 -15.44
C ARG A 60 20.36 -6.42 -16.29
N VAL A 61 20.36 -6.02 -17.55
CA VAL A 61 21.30 -6.50 -18.58
C VAL A 61 21.81 -5.34 -19.40
N GLN A 62 22.88 -5.54 -20.16
CA GLN A 62 23.34 -4.55 -21.14
C GLN A 62 22.96 -4.94 -22.56
N LYS A 63 22.84 -3.96 -23.44
CA LYS A 63 22.69 -4.16 -24.88
C LYS A 63 23.84 -5.01 -25.42
N GLY A 64 23.50 -6.00 -26.25
CA GLY A 64 24.46 -6.98 -26.79
C GLY A 64 24.82 -8.13 -25.83
N GLU A 65 24.36 -8.10 -24.58
CA GLU A 65 24.65 -9.15 -23.61
C GLU A 65 23.89 -10.45 -23.94
N THR A 66 24.50 -11.59 -23.65
CA THR A 66 23.81 -12.88 -23.62
C THR A 66 23.74 -13.36 -22.19
N ILE A 67 22.54 -13.63 -21.69
CA ILE A 67 22.33 -14.21 -20.36
C ILE A 67 21.82 -15.64 -20.48
N PHE A 68 21.96 -16.40 -19.40
CA PHE A 68 21.34 -17.71 -19.28
C PHE A 68 20.41 -17.75 -18.07
N VAL A 69 19.16 -18.12 -18.31
CA VAL A 69 18.19 -18.28 -17.23
C VAL A 69 17.80 -19.74 -17.10
N THR A 70 18.13 -20.35 -15.96
CA THR A 70 17.68 -21.71 -15.66
C THR A 70 16.36 -21.64 -14.91
N VAL A 71 15.29 -22.04 -15.58
CA VAL A 71 13.93 -22.12 -15.03
C VAL A 71 13.74 -23.50 -14.42
N TYR A 72 13.51 -23.56 -13.11
CA TYR A 72 13.14 -24.76 -12.38
C TYR A 72 11.65 -24.71 -12.10
N ASN A 73 10.90 -25.65 -12.63
CA ASN A 73 9.49 -25.76 -12.31
C ASN A 73 9.32 -26.54 -11.00
N ARG A 74 9.08 -25.82 -9.91
CA ARG A 74 8.68 -26.35 -8.59
C ARG A 74 7.21 -26.06 -8.29
N GLY A 75 6.45 -25.64 -9.29
CA GLY A 75 5.00 -25.45 -9.23
C GLY A 75 4.24 -26.74 -9.55
N ARG A 76 2.91 -26.62 -9.60
CA ARG A 76 2.00 -27.76 -9.88
C ARG A 76 1.60 -27.88 -11.35
N TYR A 77 1.80 -26.82 -12.13
CA TYR A 77 1.36 -26.74 -13.52
C TYR A 77 2.55 -26.75 -14.47
N ASN A 78 2.30 -27.19 -15.70
CA ASN A 78 3.18 -26.99 -16.84
C ASN A 78 3.46 -25.50 -17.03
N ILE A 79 4.70 -25.14 -17.35
CA ILE A 79 5.05 -23.73 -17.55
C ILE A 79 6.09 -23.52 -18.63
N THR A 80 6.00 -22.38 -19.31
CA THR A 80 7.08 -21.81 -20.13
C THR A 80 7.30 -20.35 -19.76
N ILE A 81 8.49 -19.80 -20.04
CA ILE A 81 8.83 -18.39 -19.82
C ILE A 81 9.24 -17.78 -21.15
N HIS A 82 8.68 -16.62 -21.47
CA HIS A 82 8.97 -15.82 -22.65
C HIS A 82 9.62 -14.47 -22.29
N TRP A 83 10.51 -14.03 -23.17
CA TRP A 83 11.31 -12.81 -23.03
C TRP A 83 10.73 -11.73 -23.96
N HIS A 84 9.65 -11.10 -23.51
CA HIS A 84 8.85 -10.23 -24.36
C HIS A 84 9.66 -9.08 -24.95
N GLY A 85 9.68 -9.00 -26.28
CA GLY A 85 10.39 -7.98 -27.04
C GLY A 85 11.87 -8.30 -27.33
N VAL A 86 12.42 -9.38 -26.76
CA VAL A 86 13.78 -9.83 -27.10
C VAL A 86 13.74 -10.58 -28.43
N LYS A 87 14.55 -10.14 -29.41
CA LYS A 87 14.50 -10.65 -30.80
C LYS A 87 14.98 -12.09 -30.97
N GLN A 88 15.79 -12.60 -30.05
CA GLN A 88 16.35 -13.96 -30.09
C GLN A 88 16.89 -14.37 -31.48
N PRO A 89 17.86 -13.63 -32.06
CA PRO A 89 18.30 -13.84 -33.44
C PRO A 89 18.79 -15.26 -33.67
N ARG A 90 18.08 -16.00 -34.55
CA ARG A 90 18.32 -17.42 -34.87
C ARG A 90 18.19 -18.37 -33.66
N ASN A 91 17.51 -17.96 -32.59
CA ASN A 91 17.38 -18.73 -31.36
C ASN A 91 15.91 -18.90 -30.90
N PRO A 92 15.01 -19.43 -31.74
CA PRO A 92 13.62 -19.65 -31.35
C PRO A 92 13.48 -20.66 -30.19
N TRP A 93 14.48 -21.55 -30.01
CA TRP A 93 14.49 -22.58 -28.96
C TRP A 93 14.37 -22.04 -27.52
N SER A 94 14.71 -20.76 -27.30
CA SER A 94 14.58 -20.09 -25.99
C SER A 94 13.58 -18.94 -26.01
N ASP A 95 12.68 -18.91 -26.99
CA ASP A 95 11.65 -17.88 -27.09
C ASP A 95 10.54 -18.08 -26.05
N GLY A 96 10.02 -19.31 -25.90
CA GLY A 96 9.12 -19.67 -24.80
C GLY A 96 7.66 -20.01 -25.12
N PRO A 97 7.02 -19.52 -26.20
CA PRO A 97 5.61 -19.82 -26.45
C PRO A 97 5.30 -21.32 -26.49
N GLU A 98 4.40 -21.74 -25.59
CA GLU A 98 4.05 -23.15 -25.38
C GLU A 98 3.47 -23.77 -26.66
N TYR A 99 3.94 -24.97 -27.00
CA TYR A 99 3.60 -25.73 -28.21
C TYR A 99 3.96 -25.08 -29.56
N ILE A 100 4.54 -23.88 -29.56
CA ILE A 100 5.06 -23.23 -30.77
C ILE A 100 6.57 -23.45 -30.88
N THR A 101 7.33 -23.03 -29.87
CA THR A 101 8.80 -23.15 -29.88
C THR A 101 9.33 -24.19 -28.90
N GLN A 102 8.52 -24.59 -27.92
CA GLN A 102 8.87 -25.62 -26.95
C GLN A 102 7.64 -26.30 -26.34
N CYS A 103 7.81 -27.55 -25.94
CA CYS A 103 6.91 -28.18 -24.98
C CYS A 103 7.10 -27.53 -23.58
N PRO A 104 6.08 -27.59 -22.71
CA PRO A 104 6.18 -27.03 -21.37
C PRO A 104 7.19 -27.74 -20.49
N ILE A 105 7.80 -26.98 -19.58
CA ILE A 105 8.61 -27.51 -18.49
C ILE A 105 7.63 -28.15 -17.50
N GLN A 106 7.62 -29.49 -17.44
CA GLN A 106 6.77 -30.24 -16.53
C GLN A 106 7.12 -29.94 -15.05
N PRO A 107 6.18 -30.09 -14.11
CA PRO A 107 6.47 -30.05 -12.67
C PRO A 107 7.67 -30.93 -12.28
N GLY A 108 8.60 -30.37 -11.51
CA GLY A 108 9.87 -31.03 -11.15
C GLY A 108 10.98 -30.90 -12.21
N GLY A 109 10.64 -30.52 -13.44
CA GLY A 109 11.56 -30.30 -14.55
C GLY A 109 12.35 -28.99 -14.45
N LYS A 110 13.32 -28.84 -15.37
CA LYS A 110 14.08 -27.60 -15.54
C LYS A 110 14.46 -27.39 -17.01
N PHE A 111 14.60 -26.14 -17.41
CA PHE A 111 15.10 -25.78 -18.73
C PHE A 111 16.03 -24.57 -18.61
N ARG A 112 17.15 -24.59 -19.33
CA ARG A 112 18.12 -23.49 -19.36
C ARG A 112 17.95 -22.72 -20.67
N GLN A 113 17.36 -21.56 -20.59
CA GLN A 113 17.13 -20.67 -21.74
C GLN A 113 18.35 -19.78 -21.96
N LYS A 114 18.78 -19.69 -23.23
CA LYS A 114 19.79 -18.72 -23.67
C LYS A 114 19.04 -17.49 -24.17
N VAL A 115 19.27 -16.33 -23.58
CA VAL A 115 18.58 -15.08 -23.94
C VAL A 115 19.60 -14.14 -24.56
N ILE A 116 19.40 -13.83 -25.84
CA ILE A 116 20.35 -13.05 -26.64
C ILE A 116 19.78 -11.64 -26.83
N PHE A 117 20.29 -10.67 -26.07
CA PHE A 117 20.01 -9.26 -26.30
C PHE A 117 20.90 -8.78 -27.44
N SER A 118 20.28 -8.13 -28.42
CA SER A 118 20.87 -7.69 -29.67
C SER A 118 20.78 -6.17 -29.78
N ALA A 119 19.72 -5.66 -30.38
CA ALA A 119 19.51 -4.24 -30.63
C ALA A 119 18.63 -3.54 -29.58
N GLU A 120 18.06 -4.29 -28.63
CA GLU A 120 17.20 -3.78 -27.58
C GLU A 120 17.97 -2.87 -26.61
N GLU A 121 17.33 -1.80 -26.17
CA GLU A 121 17.84 -0.85 -25.17
C GLU A 121 16.60 -0.17 -24.53
N GLY A 122 16.58 -0.04 -23.21
CA GLY A 122 15.43 0.48 -22.46
C GLY A 122 14.71 -0.57 -21.62
N THR A 123 13.37 -0.54 -21.61
CA THR A 123 12.55 -1.42 -20.77
C THR A 123 11.81 -2.45 -21.59
N LEU A 124 12.00 -3.73 -21.24
CA LEU A 124 11.20 -4.86 -21.68
C LEU A 124 10.66 -5.60 -20.45
N TRP A 125 10.10 -6.78 -20.65
CA TRP A 125 9.57 -7.60 -19.57
C TRP A 125 9.64 -9.09 -19.95
N TRP A 126 9.55 -9.95 -18.95
CA TRP A 126 9.40 -11.39 -19.15
C TRP A 126 8.08 -11.83 -18.53
N HIS A 127 7.50 -12.90 -19.06
CA HIS A 127 6.27 -13.47 -18.52
C HIS A 127 6.14 -14.95 -18.85
N ALA A 128 5.31 -15.66 -18.09
CA ALA A 128 4.91 -17.01 -18.49
C ALA A 128 4.18 -16.98 -19.84
N HIS A 129 4.37 -18.00 -20.67
CA HIS A 129 3.72 -18.08 -21.99
C HIS A 129 2.98 -19.41 -22.17
N SER A 130 2.35 -19.84 -21.08
CA SER A 130 1.51 -21.02 -20.95
C SER A 130 0.21 -20.62 -20.25
N ASP A 131 -0.91 -20.80 -20.95
CA ASP A 131 -2.26 -20.38 -20.54
C ASP A 131 -2.29 -18.95 -19.94
N TRP A 132 -2.91 -18.79 -18.77
CA TRP A 132 -3.10 -17.51 -18.08
C TRP A 132 -2.10 -17.28 -16.93
N GLN A 133 -1.05 -18.09 -16.86
CA GLN A 133 -0.08 -18.04 -15.75
C GLN A 133 0.70 -16.72 -15.67
N ARG A 134 0.76 -15.95 -16.78
CA ARG A 134 1.34 -14.60 -16.78
C ARG A 134 0.65 -13.61 -15.85
N ALA A 135 -0.57 -13.90 -15.39
CA ALA A 135 -1.25 -13.07 -14.39
C ALA A 135 -0.40 -12.86 -13.13
N THR A 136 0.40 -13.87 -12.74
CA THR A 136 1.28 -13.78 -11.55
C THR A 136 2.74 -14.09 -11.83
N VAL A 137 3.06 -14.71 -12.97
CA VAL A 137 4.43 -15.04 -13.38
C VAL A 137 4.88 -14.06 -14.45
N HIS A 138 5.36 -12.89 -14.02
CA HIS A 138 5.94 -11.86 -14.88
C HIS A 138 6.91 -10.96 -14.11
N GLY A 139 7.76 -10.21 -14.82
CA GLY A 139 8.65 -9.22 -14.22
C GLY A 139 9.33 -8.35 -15.27
N ALA A 140 9.98 -7.27 -14.82
CA ALA A 140 10.62 -6.31 -15.72
C ALA A 140 12.00 -6.77 -16.22
N ILE A 141 12.43 -6.22 -17.36
CA ILE A 141 13.79 -6.30 -17.88
C ILE A 141 14.27 -4.88 -18.18
N PHE A 142 15.35 -4.44 -17.55
CA PHE A 142 16.07 -3.22 -17.92
C PHE A 142 17.29 -3.58 -18.75
N ILE A 143 17.38 -3.00 -19.94
CA ILE A 143 18.49 -3.17 -20.87
C ILE A 143 19.22 -1.83 -20.97
N TYR A 144 20.37 -1.77 -20.31
CA TYR A 144 21.24 -0.60 -20.30
C TYR A 144 21.98 -0.44 -21.62
N PRO A 145 22.47 0.78 -21.92
CA PRO A 145 23.38 1.01 -23.03
C PRO A 145 24.58 0.05 -22.98
N GLU A 146 25.13 -0.24 -24.15
CA GLU A 146 26.34 -1.06 -24.29
C GLU A 146 27.50 -0.47 -23.45
N HIS A 147 28.43 -1.32 -23.01
CA HIS A 147 29.63 -0.88 -22.30
C HIS A 147 30.30 0.33 -22.98
N LYS A 148 30.53 1.39 -22.19
CA LYS A 148 31.13 2.68 -22.63
C LYS A 148 30.22 3.57 -23.47
N THR A 149 28.94 3.26 -23.57
CA THR A 149 27.91 4.17 -24.07
C THR A 149 27.03 4.67 -22.92
N SER A 150 26.30 5.75 -23.15
CA SER A 150 25.39 6.34 -22.16
C SER A 150 24.00 6.54 -22.78
N PHE A 151 22.99 6.71 -21.93
CA PHE A 151 21.69 7.17 -22.39
C PHE A 151 21.82 8.51 -23.14
N PRO A 152 20.88 8.82 -24.06
CA PRO A 152 20.82 10.11 -24.73
C PRO A 152 20.34 11.26 -23.81
N PHE A 153 20.26 11.01 -22.51
CA PHE A 153 19.84 11.93 -21.46
C PHE A 153 20.71 11.73 -20.21
N SER A 154 20.71 12.72 -19.31
CA SER A 154 21.43 12.64 -18.03
C SER A 154 20.97 11.45 -17.20
N ALA A 155 21.92 10.78 -16.54
CA ALA A 155 21.62 9.63 -15.70
C ALA A 155 20.50 9.98 -14.68
N PRO A 156 19.42 9.20 -14.63
CA PRO A 156 18.32 9.48 -13.72
C PRO A 156 18.77 9.28 -12.27
N TYR A 157 18.17 10.05 -11.35
CA TYR A 157 18.42 9.89 -9.91
C TYR A 157 18.03 8.50 -9.40
N ALA A 158 16.94 7.94 -9.93
CA ALA A 158 16.46 6.60 -9.59
C ALA A 158 15.69 5.99 -10.78
N GLU A 159 15.66 4.66 -10.83
CA GLU A 159 14.91 3.88 -11.82
C GLU A 159 13.97 2.92 -11.09
N VAL A 160 12.66 3.14 -11.24
CA VAL A 160 11.62 2.36 -10.57
C VAL A 160 10.71 1.73 -11.63
N PRO A 161 10.60 0.39 -11.70
CA PRO A 161 9.63 -0.24 -12.59
C PRO A 161 8.21 0.02 -12.09
N ILE A 162 7.32 0.41 -13.01
CA ILE A 162 5.87 0.50 -12.79
C ILE A 162 5.21 -0.59 -13.64
N ILE A 163 4.82 -1.68 -13.00
CA ILE A 163 4.18 -2.83 -13.63
C ILE A 163 2.68 -2.72 -13.37
N LEU A 164 1.90 -2.50 -14.43
CA LEU A 164 0.44 -2.56 -14.38
C LEU A 164 -0.01 -4.01 -14.57
N GLY A 165 -0.93 -4.46 -13.73
CA GLY A 165 -1.45 -5.82 -13.79
C GLY A 165 -2.88 -5.92 -13.26
N GLU A 166 -3.35 -7.14 -13.15
CA GLU A 166 -4.70 -7.46 -12.69
C GLU A 166 -4.65 -8.51 -11.58
N TRP A 167 -5.64 -8.50 -10.70
CA TRP A 167 -5.79 -9.44 -9.61
C TRP A 167 -7.21 -10.01 -9.56
N TRP A 168 -7.30 -11.33 -9.52
CA TRP A 168 -8.52 -12.07 -9.20
C TRP A 168 -8.40 -12.65 -7.78
N LYS A 169 -9.47 -12.66 -6.99
CA LYS A 169 -9.55 -13.40 -5.72
C LYS A 169 -9.53 -14.91 -5.97
N ARG A 170 -10.26 -15.36 -7.00
CA ARG A 170 -10.28 -16.76 -7.47
C ARG A 170 -8.92 -17.21 -8.01
N ASP A 171 -8.68 -18.52 -8.04
CA ASP A 171 -7.48 -19.06 -8.70
C ASP A 171 -7.55 -18.77 -10.21
N ILE A 172 -6.44 -18.33 -10.80
CA ILE A 172 -6.42 -17.92 -12.21
C ILE A 172 -6.62 -19.13 -13.15
N VAL A 173 -6.20 -20.32 -12.73
CA VAL A 173 -6.39 -21.55 -13.50
C VAL A 173 -7.87 -21.91 -13.52
N GLU A 174 -8.58 -21.79 -12.39
CA GLU A 174 -10.04 -21.99 -12.36
C GLU A 174 -10.79 -20.98 -13.24
N VAL A 175 -10.38 -19.70 -13.21
CA VAL A 175 -11.00 -18.67 -14.07
C VAL A 175 -10.80 -19.02 -15.56
N PHE A 176 -9.61 -19.49 -15.93
CA PHE A 176 -9.31 -19.93 -17.28
C PHE A 176 -10.10 -21.19 -17.68
N GLU A 177 -10.14 -22.22 -16.82
CA GLU A 177 -10.89 -23.46 -17.08
C GLU A 177 -12.40 -23.20 -17.22
N ASP A 178 -12.97 -22.33 -16.38
CA ASP A 178 -14.37 -21.92 -16.47
C ASP A 178 -14.65 -21.17 -17.78
N PHE A 179 -13.76 -20.27 -18.19
CA PHE A 179 -13.84 -19.56 -19.47
C PHE A 179 -13.85 -20.54 -20.65
N VAL A 180 -12.88 -21.46 -20.71
CA VAL A 180 -12.77 -22.46 -21.78
C VAL A 180 -13.98 -23.39 -21.79
N ARG A 181 -14.43 -23.85 -20.62
CA ARG A 181 -15.56 -24.79 -20.49
C ARG A 181 -16.90 -24.14 -20.85
N SER A 182 -17.09 -22.88 -20.49
CA SER A 182 -18.36 -22.17 -20.75
C SER A 182 -18.48 -21.64 -22.18
N GLY A 183 -17.35 -21.32 -22.83
CA GLY A 183 -17.33 -20.64 -24.13
C GLY A 183 -17.83 -19.19 -24.10
N GLY A 184 -18.08 -18.64 -22.91
CA GLY A 184 -18.52 -17.26 -22.70
C GLY A 184 -17.35 -16.29 -22.50
N SER A 185 -17.65 -15.06 -22.10
CA SER A 185 -16.61 -14.11 -21.67
C SER A 185 -16.00 -14.52 -20.33
N PRO A 186 -14.69 -14.31 -20.10
CA PRO A 186 -14.08 -14.61 -18.82
C PRO A 186 -14.54 -13.62 -17.73
N ASN A 187 -14.46 -14.04 -16.47
CA ASN A 187 -14.70 -13.15 -15.34
C ASN A 187 -13.68 -12.00 -15.34
N VAL A 188 -14.17 -10.77 -15.21
CA VAL A 188 -13.34 -9.58 -15.02
C VAL A 188 -12.52 -9.68 -13.73
N SER A 189 -11.37 -9.00 -13.69
CA SER A 189 -10.52 -8.94 -12.51
C SER A 189 -11.21 -8.23 -11.34
N ASP A 190 -10.89 -8.63 -10.12
CA ASP A 190 -11.38 -7.96 -8.90
C ASP A 190 -10.67 -6.61 -8.67
N SER A 191 -9.48 -6.42 -9.25
CA SER A 191 -8.73 -5.18 -9.16
C SER A 191 -7.64 -5.07 -10.23
N PHE A 192 -7.38 -3.84 -10.69
CA PHE A 192 -6.10 -3.50 -11.29
C PHE A 192 -5.02 -3.36 -10.22
N THR A 193 -3.76 -3.50 -10.58
CA THR A 193 -2.65 -3.40 -9.64
C THR A 193 -1.50 -2.58 -10.21
N ILE A 194 -0.81 -1.84 -9.35
CA ILE A 194 0.49 -1.23 -9.63
C ILE A 194 1.52 -1.98 -8.80
N ASN A 195 2.50 -2.59 -9.46
CA ASN A 195 3.53 -3.42 -8.81
C ASN A 195 2.92 -4.51 -7.90
N GLY A 196 1.82 -5.13 -8.36
CA GLY A 196 1.11 -6.19 -7.62
C GLY A 196 0.31 -5.71 -6.42
N GLN A 197 0.11 -4.40 -6.25
CA GLN A 197 -0.73 -3.81 -5.20
C GLN A 197 -2.02 -3.22 -5.80
N PRO A 198 -3.22 -3.58 -5.29
CA PRO A 198 -4.52 -3.06 -5.72
C PRO A 198 -4.69 -1.54 -5.60
N GLY A 199 -3.91 -0.92 -4.72
CA GLY A 199 -4.07 0.49 -4.36
C GLY A 199 -4.79 0.68 -3.02
N GLU A 200 -4.88 1.94 -2.62
CA GLU A 200 -5.22 2.37 -1.25
C GLU A 200 -6.73 2.40 -0.98
N LEU A 201 -7.54 2.43 -2.04
CA LEU A 201 -8.99 2.53 -1.96
C LEU A 201 -9.69 1.18 -1.90
N LEU A 202 -8.98 0.05 -1.89
CA LEU A 202 -9.61 -1.27 -1.95
C LEU A 202 -9.56 -2.00 -0.59
N PRO A 203 -10.57 -2.84 -0.28
CA PRO A 203 -10.71 -3.49 1.01
C PRO A 203 -9.44 -4.24 1.42
N CYS A 204 -9.01 -4.08 2.67
CA CYS A 204 -7.88 -4.81 3.25
C CYS A 204 -6.52 -4.50 2.61
N SER A 205 -6.42 -3.36 1.93
CA SER A 205 -5.21 -2.53 1.86
C SER A 205 -5.09 -1.59 3.08
N GLU A 206 -6.09 -1.59 3.97
CA GLU A 206 -6.22 -0.75 5.18
C GLU A 206 -5.58 -1.39 6.40
N SER A 207 -4.80 -0.61 7.16
CA SER A 207 -4.16 -1.05 8.41
C SER A 207 -4.79 -0.46 9.67
N ALA A 208 -5.71 0.50 9.56
CA ALA A 208 -6.50 1.00 10.71
C ALA A 208 -7.94 1.38 10.30
N LYS A 209 -8.93 0.83 11.02
CA LYS A 209 -10.36 1.21 10.90
C LYS A 209 -10.83 1.86 12.19
N ILE A 210 -11.48 3.01 12.07
CA ILE A 210 -11.99 3.79 13.20
C ILE A 210 -13.46 4.15 12.90
N LEU A 211 -14.36 3.79 13.80
CA LEU A 211 -15.71 4.33 13.87
C LEU A 211 -15.74 5.32 15.04
N SER A 212 -15.96 6.59 14.74
CA SER A 212 -15.95 7.67 15.73
C SER A 212 -17.31 8.34 15.79
N THR A 213 -18.03 8.21 16.91
CA THR A 213 -19.27 8.97 17.12
C THR A 213 -18.92 10.42 17.43
N VAL A 214 -19.60 11.37 16.77
CA VAL A 214 -19.53 12.80 17.09
C VAL A 214 -20.85 13.22 17.71
N SER A 215 -20.80 13.75 18.93
CA SER A 215 -22.01 14.00 19.73
C SER A 215 -21.99 15.37 20.40
N LEU A 216 -23.16 16.00 20.44
CA LEU A 216 -23.44 17.04 21.43
C LEU A 216 -23.77 16.39 22.76
N ASN A 217 -23.32 17.01 23.84
CA ASN A 217 -23.35 16.44 25.17
C ASN A 217 -23.62 17.52 26.23
N THR A 218 -23.75 17.10 27.48
CA THR A 218 -23.84 18.01 28.62
C THR A 218 -23.04 17.52 29.81
N PHE A 219 -22.59 18.43 30.66
CA PHE A 219 -22.10 18.13 32.00
C PHE A 219 -23.03 18.69 33.08
N PRO A 220 -23.11 18.03 34.25
CA PRO A 220 -23.75 18.63 35.42
C PRO A 220 -23.18 20.01 35.75
N CYS A 221 -24.03 20.94 36.17
CA CYS A 221 -23.59 22.27 36.56
C CYS A 221 -22.70 22.21 37.83
N PRO A 222 -21.51 22.82 37.84
CA PRO A 222 -20.62 22.79 38.99
C PRO A 222 -21.11 23.79 40.06
N GLY A 223 -21.34 23.28 41.27
CA GLY A 223 -21.81 24.06 42.44
C GLY A 223 -23.30 24.36 42.42
N ASN A 224 -23.78 25.17 43.37
CA ASN A 224 -25.19 25.58 43.50
C ASN A 224 -25.58 26.78 42.61
N ARG A 225 -24.80 27.08 41.54
CA ARG A 225 -25.16 28.14 40.59
C ARG A 225 -26.10 27.58 39.51
N PRO A 226 -27.07 28.35 39.00
CA PRO A 226 -27.86 27.91 37.86
C PRO A 226 -27.01 27.95 36.59
N CYS A 227 -27.15 26.93 35.74
CA CYS A 227 -26.59 26.91 34.39
C CYS A 227 -27.73 27.04 33.36
N GLU A 228 -27.42 27.62 32.20
CA GLU A 228 -28.41 27.94 31.15
C GLU A 228 -28.58 26.85 30.09
N GLY A 229 -27.79 25.77 30.17
CA GLY A 229 -27.90 24.66 29.23
C GLY A 229 -29.16 23.81 29.47
N PRO A 230 -29.39 22.81 28.60
CA PRO A 230 -30.57 21.95 28.66
C PRO A 230 -30.71 21.30 30.04
N ASN A 231 -31.89 21.40 30.65
CA ASN A 231 -32.15 20.88 32.01
C ASN A 231 -31.20 21.44 33.09
N GLY A 232 -30.70 22.67 32.92
CA GLY A 232 -29.81 23.30 33.90
C GLY A 232 -28.39 22.74 33.89
N THR A 233 -27.93 22.19 32.76
CA THR A 233 -26.58 21.63 32.57
C THR A 233 -25.65 22.63 31.87
N ILE A 234 -24.39 22.24 31.65
CA ILE A 234 -23.44 22.95 30.77
C ILE A 234 -23.30 22.17 29.47
N PHE A 235 -23.31 22.84 28.32
CA PHE A 235 -23.03 22.21 27.04
C PHE A 235 -21.63 21.60 26.99
N ALA A 236 -21.54 20.44 26.35
CA ALA A 236 -20.34 19.70 26.08
C ALA A 236 -20.44 19.08 24.68
N ALA A 237 -19.35 18.48 24.22
CA ALA A 237 -19.31 17.71 23.01
C ALA A 237 -18.23 16.64 23.14
N SER A 238 -18.34 15.57 22.35
CA SER A 238 -17.40 14.46 22.45
C SER A 238 -17.16 13.74 21.13
N MET A 239 -16.02 13.06 21.09
CA MET A 239 -15.72 12.02 20.10
C MET A 239 -15.61 10.68 20.84
N ASN A 240 -16.35 9.65 20.41
CA ASN A 240 -16.45 8.35 21.10
C ASN A 240 -16.71 8.45 22.62
N ASN A 241 -17.60 9.37 23.02
CA ASN A 241 -17.97 9.65 24.42
C ASN A 241 -16.83 10.20 25.28
N ILE A 242 -15.75 10.69 24.67
CA ILE A 242 -14.66 11.41 25.33
C ILE A 242 -14.77 12.88 24.93
N SER A 243 -15.01 13.74 25.92
CA SER A 243 -14.96 15.19 25.77
C SER A 243 -13.52 15.62 26.07
N PHE A 244 -12.84 16.12 25.04
CA PHE A 244 -11.43 16.44 25.13
C PHE A 244 -11.17 17.59 26.10
N GLU A 245 -10.13 17.45 26.91
CA GLU A 245 -9.61 18.53 27.73
C GLU A 245 -8.22 18.91 27.25
N LEU A 246 -8.00 20.20 27.00
CA LEU A 246 -6.69 20.70 26.62
C LEU A 246 -5.71 20.48 27.80
N PRO A 247 -4.55 19.84 27.56
CA PRO A 247 -3.53 19.70 28.58
C PRO A 247 -2.80 21.02 28.83
N SER A 248 -2.11 21.14 29.97
CA SER A 248 -1.26 22.30 30.27
C SER A 248 0.11 22.25 29.60
N ILE A 249 0.54 21.06 29.15
CA ILE A 249 1.73 20.85 28.29
C ILE A 249 1.18 20.38 26.96
N ASP A 250 1.61 20.97 25.84
CA ASP A 250 1.08 20.57 24.55
C ASP A 250 1.45 19.12 24.19
N VAL A 251 0.56 18.48 23.41
CA VAL A 251 0.68 17.04 23.09
C VAL A 251 1.93 16.74 22.26
N LEU A 252 2.39 17.69 21.44
CA LEU A 252 3.58 17.50 20.60
C LEU A 252 4.86 17.52 21.45
N GLU A 253 4.99 18.48 22.35
CA GLU A 253 6.09 18.55 23.32
C GLU A 253 6.12 17.29 24.19
N ALA A 254 4.98 16.89 24.74
CA ALA A 254 4.87 15.69 25.55
C ALA A 254 5.21 14.41 24.78
N TYR A 255 4.78 14.29 23.52
CA TYR A 255 5.13 13.18 22.64
C TYR A 255 6.64 13.16 22.33
N HIS A 256 7.21 14.29 21.94
CA HIS A 256 8.62 14.39 21.54
C HIS A 256 9.57 14.08 22.71
N TYR A 257 9.32 14.67 23.88
CA TYR A 257 10.16 14.48 25.07
C TYR A 257 9.73 13.33 25.97
N HIS A 258 8.72 12.54 25.56
CA HIS A 258 8.22 11.38 26.30
C HIS A 258 7.74 11.74 27.73
N ILE A 259 7.09 12.90 27.88
CA ILE A 259 6.56 13.39 29.15
C ILE A 259 5.32 12.59 29.51
N ARG A 260 5.34 11.94 30.68
CA ARG A 260 4.24 11.07 31.13
C ARG A 260 3.12 11.89 31.79
N GLY A 261 1.89 11.42 31.64
CA GLY A 261 0.72 11.96 32.34
C GLY A 261 0.04 13.16 31.66
N VAL A 262 0.48 13.55 30.45
CA VAL A 262 -0.10 14.67 29.70
C VAL A 262 -1.31 14.23 28.87
N PHE A 263 -1.22 13.08 28.20
CA PHE A 263 -2.28 12.51 27.38
C PHE A 263 -2.23 10.98 27.41
N GLY A 264 -3.36 10.33 27.11
CA GLY A 264 -3.45 8.89 26.92
C GLY A 264 -3.30 8.49 25.44
N HIS A 265 -2.82 7.28 25.19
CA HIS A 265 -2.58 6.77 23.82
C HIS A 265 -3.74 5.93 23.27
N ASN A 266 -4.86 5.88 23.98
CA ASN A 266 -5.88 4.86 23.80
C ASN A 266 -7.22 5.44 23.36
N PHE A 267 -7.21 6.46 22.49
CA PHE A 267 -8.45 6.89 21.84
C PHE A 267 -9.08 5.68 21.12
N PRO A 268 -10.32 5.32 21.46
CA PRO A 268 -10.89 4.05 21.04
C PRO A 268 -11.22 4.06 19.55
N SER A 269 -10.96 2.95 18.86
CA SER A 269 -11.30 2.78 17.43
C SER A 269 -12.80 2.62 17.19
N GLN A 270 -13.61 2.46 18.23
CA GLN A 270 -15.05 2.29 18.18
C GLN A 270 -15.67 2.97 19.39
N PRO A 271 -16.94 3.41 19.31
CA PRO A 271 -17.62 3.96 20.49
C PRO A 271 -17.67 2.91 21.61
N PRO A 272 -17.48 3.32 22.88
CA PRO A 272 -17.45 2.40 24.01
C PRO A 272 -18.82 1.74 24.28
N LEU A 273 -19.90 2.37 23.81
CA LEU A 273 -21.25 1.84 23.89
C LEU A 273 -21.94 1.99 22.53
N PHE A 274 -22.44 0.87 22.01
CA PHE A 274 -23.28 0.87 20.82
C PHE A 274 -24.75 0.98 21.21
N PHE A 275 -25.45 1.90 20.54
CA PHE A 275 -26.89 2.08 20.64
C PHE A 275 -27.39 2.55 19.27
N ASN A 276 -28.70 2.75 19.12
CA ASN A 276 -29.22 3.41 17.92
C ASN A 276 -28.84 4.90 17.96
N PHE A 277 -27.70 5.26 17.36
CA PHE A 277 -27.11 6.60 17.43
C PHE A 277 -28.04 7.69 16.89
N THR A 278 -28.96 7.33 16.02
CA THR A 278 -29.84 8.24 15.27
C THR A 278 -31.30 8.17 15.72
N GLU A 279 -31.59 7.47 16.82
CA GLU A 279 -32.93 7.40 17.42
C GLU A 279 -33.41 8.80 17.86
N PRO A 280 -34.64 9.24 17.54
CA PRO A 280 -35.10 10.59 17.89
C PRO A 280 -35.10 10.89 19.40
N PHE A 281 -35.30 9.87 20.23
CA PHE A 281 -35.41 10.01 21.69
C PHE A 281 -34.39 9.12 22.39
N LEU A 282 -33.27 9.71 22.78
CA LEU A 282 -32.21 9.04 23.51
C LEU A 282 -32.30 9.30 25.03
N PRO A 283 -31.99 8.29 25.88
CA PRO A 283 -31.91 8.49 27.32
C PRO A 283 -30.92 9.59 27.72
N LEU A 284 -31.31 10.45 28.67
CA LEU A 284 -30.49 11.54 29.21
C LEU A 284 -29.12 11.08 29.74
N ILE A 285 -29.03 9.85 30.24
CA ILE A 285 -27.77 9.27 30.74
C ILE A 285 -26.68 9.18 29.66
N LEU A 286 -27.07 9.08 28.37
CA LEU A 286 -26.14 9.06 27.25
C LEU A 286 -25.56 10.44 26.92
N GLN A 287 -26.11 11.52 27.49
CA GLN A 287 -25.64 12.88 27.21
C GLN A 287 -24.37 13.24 27.99
N ILE A 288 -23.99 12.46 29.00
CA ILE A 288 -22.84 12.78 29.88
C ILE A 288 -21.60 11.98 29.43
N PRO A 289 -20.60 12.64 28.82
CA PRO A 289 -19.38 11.98 28.38
C PRO A 289 -18.36 11.91 29.51
N THR A 290 -17.28 11.16 29.28
CA THR A 290 -16.09 11.23 30.13
C THR A 290 -15.16 12.34 29.67
N ARG A 291 -14.54 13.06 30.60
CA ARG A 291 -13.48 14.03 30.29
C ARG A 291 -12.15 13.30 30.12
N GLY A 292 -11.33 13.71 29.16
CA GLY A 292 -9.99 13.18 29.03
C GLY A 292 -9.24 13.64 27.78
N THR A 293 -7.91 13.61 27.86
CA THR A 293 -7.00 13.97 26.76
C THR A 293 -6.48 12.67 26.13
N GLU A 294 -7.21 12.11 25.16
CA GLU A 294 -6.86 10.84 24.52
C GLU A 294 -6.48 11.04 23.05
N ALA A 295 -5.34 10.47 22.67
CA ALA A 295 -4.83 10.47 21.31
C ALA A 295 -4.94 9.09 20.66
N LYS A 296 -5.09 9.07 19.34
CA LYS A 296 -5.01 7.87 18.51
C LYS A 296 -3.63 7.74 17.89
N VAL A 297 -2.88 6.73 18.27
CA VAL A 297 -1.59 6.41 17.65
C VAL A 297 -1.79 5.55 16.41
N LEU A 298 -1.19 5.97 15.29
CA LEU A 298 -1.18 5.28 14.00
C LEU A 298 0.27 5.09 13.56
N HIS A 299 0.54 3.96 12.90
CA HIS A 299 1.87 3.71 12.35
C HIS A 299 2.09 4.49 11.05
N TYR A 300 3.33 4.92 10.82
CA TYR A 300 3.74 5.49 9.54
C TYR A 300 3.29 4.62 8.37
N ASN A 301 2.83 5.26 7.30
CA ASN A 301 2.39 4.62 6.06
C ASN A 301 1.16 3.72 6.21
N SER A 302 0.47 3.76 7.35
CA SER A 302 -0.81 3.05 7.52
C SER A 302 -1.90 3.65 6.63
N THR A 303 -2.72 2.80 6.02
CA THR A 303 -3.92 3.21 5.30
C THR A 303 -5.08 3.18 6.29
N VAL A 304 -5.74 4.32 6.47
CA VAL A 304 -6.67 4.59 7.57
C VAL A 304 -8.04 4.88 7.00
N GLU A 305 -9.06 4.20 7.50
CA GLU A 305 -10.46 4.55 7.31
C GLU A 305 -11.03 5.11 8.62
N ILE A 306 -11.62 6.30 8.55
CA ILE A 306 -12.40 6.88 9.65
C ILE A 306 -13.83 7.06 9.17
N VAL A 307 -14.77 6.42 9.87
CA VAL A 307 -16.19 6.67 9.74
C VAL A 307 -16.62 7.55 10.90
N PHE A 308 -17.10 8.74 10.59
CA PHE A 308 -17.73 9.61 11.57
C PHE A 308 -19.22 9.31 11.61
N GLN A 309 -19.74 9.02 12.80
CA GLN A 309 -21.16 8.76 13.05
C GLN A 309 -21.76 9.92 13.85
N GLY A 310 -22.62 10.71 13.24
CA GLY A 310 -23.42 11.71 13.95
C GLY A 310 -24.45 11.04 14.86
N THR A 311 -24.68 11.62 16.04
CA THR A 311 -25.73 11.16 16.97
C THR A 311 -26.86 12.19 17.07
N SER A 312 -28.04 11.74 17.49
CA SER A 312 -29.21 12.58 17.75
C SER A 312 -29.22 13.21 19.15
N LEU A 313 -28.15 13.03 19.94
CA LEU A 313 -28.04 13.60 21.28
C LEU A 313 -28.19 15.13 21.22
N LEU A 314 -29.03 15.67 22.11
CA LEU A 314 -29.42 17.09 22.14
C LEU A 314 -29.99 17.63 20.83
N GLY A 315 -30.69 16.77 20.07
CA GLY A 315 -31.33 17.13 18.82
C GLY A 315 -30.46 16.93 17.58
N GLY A 316 -29.15 16.66 17.75
CA GLY A 316 -28.19 16.46 16.66
C GLY A 316 -28.03 17.69 15.76
N ILE A 317 -26.87 17.82 15.10
CA ILE A 317 -26.62 18.82 14.04
C ILE A 317 -25.54 18.29 13.10
N ASP A 318 -25.35 18.97 11.96
CA ASP A 318 -24.24 18.66 11.06
C ASP A 318 -22.90 19.05 11.72
N HIS A 319 -21.89 18.18 11.54
CA HIS A 319 -20.56 18.40 12.09
C HIS A 319 -19.51 18.45 10.96
N PRO A 320 -18.92 19.62 10.64
CA PRO A 320 -17.79 19.69 9.73
C PRO A 320 -16.53 19.17 10.45
N MET A 321 -16.11 17.95 10.17
CA MET A 321 -14.92 17.33 10.77
C MET A 321 -13.69 17.63 9.92
N HIS A 322 -12.68 18.23 10.56
CA HIS A 322 -11.44 18.67 9.95
C HIS A 322 -10.24 17.89 10.51
N LEU A 323 -9.35 17.43 9.64
CA LEU A 323 -8.12 16.74 10.01
C LEU A 323 -6.91 17.59 9.59
N HIS A 324 -6.08 17.97 10.55
CA HIS A 324 -4.83 18.68 10.30
C HIS A 324 -3.79 17.75 9.67
N GLY A 325 -2.81 18.33 8.97
CA GLY A 325 -1.69 17.58 8.38
C GLY A 325 -2.03 16.68 7.19
N TYR A 326 -3.32 16.53 6.87
CA TYR A 326 -3.81 15.64 5.84
C TYR A 326 -4.93 16.28 5.00
N SER A 327 -5.02 15.80 3.76
CA SER A 327 -6.29 15.71 3.05
C SER A 327 -6.64 14.24 2.89
N PHE A 328 -7.92 13.95 2.74
CA PHE A 328 -8.48 12.61 2.72
C PHE A 328 -9.52 12.48 1.60
N TYR A 329 -9.75 11.25 1.16
CA TYR A 329 -10.81 10.91 0.23
C TYR A 329 -12.11 10.68 1.00
N VAL A 330 -13.17 11.40 0.64
CA VAL A 330 -14.52 11.13 1.16
C VAL A 330 -15.12 10.00 0.32
N VAL A 331 -15.06 8.77 0.85
CA VAL A 331 -15.42 7.55 0.11
C VAL A 331 -16.89 7.19 0.24
N GLY A 332 -17.58 7.68 1.26
CA GLY A 332 -19.01 7.40 1.43
C GLY A 332 -19.65 8.32 2.44
N TRP A 333 -20.97 8.39 2.40
CA TRP A 333 -21.79 9.07 3.40
C TRP A 333 -23.21 8.51 3.33
N GLY A 334 -23.99 8.72 4.39
CA GLY A 334 -25.38 8.27 4.43
C GLY A 334 -26.12 8.83 5.63
N PHE A 335 -27.41 8.55 5.70
CA PHE A 335 -28.25 8.81 6.86
C PHE A 335 -28.45 7.53 7.67
N GLY A 336 -28.81 7.68 8.95
CA GLY A 336 -28.95 6.59 9.91
C GLY A 336 -27.61 6.17 10.52
N ASN A 337 -27.61 4.96 11.07
CA ASN A 337 -26.40 4.34 11.62
C ASN A 337 -25.61 3.67 10.51
N PHE A 338 -24.29 3.87 10.48
CA PHE A 338 -23.38 3.17 9.60
C PHE A 338 -23.43 1.65 9.82
N ASP A 339 -23.70 0.90 8.75
CA ASP A 339 -23.59 -0.55 8.70
C ASP A 339 -22.28 -0.96 8.03
N LYS A 340 -21.32 -1.36 8.85
CA LYS A 340 -19.99 -1.81 8.41
C LYS A 340 -19.99 -2.97 7.41
N ASN A 341 -21.08 -3.73 7.30
CA ASN A 341 -21.17 -4.87 6.40
C ASN A 341 -21.87 -4.53 5.07
N LYS A 342 -22.54 -3.38 4.98
CA LYS A 342 -23.39 -3.02 3.84
C LYS A 342 -22.95 -1.70 3.19
N ASP A 343 -22.69 -0.67 3.99
CA ASP A 343 -22.38 0.65 3.47
C ASP A 343 -21.07 0.72 2.67
N PRO A 344 -19.99 0.00 3.04
CA PRO A 344 -18.76 -0.02 2.25
C PRO A 344 -18.94 -0.54 0.81
N GLU A 345 -19.99 -1.33 0.53
CA GLU A 345 -20.28 -1.79 -0.84
C GLU A 345 -20.67 -0.64 -1.77
N ASN A 346 -21.14 0.47 -1.21
CA ASN A 346 -21.58 1.66 -1.95
C ASN A 346 -20.54 2.79 -1.93
N TYR A 347 -19.32 2.54 -1.44
CA TYR A 347 -18.28 3.55 -1.44
C TYR A 347 -17.91 3.98 -2.87
N ASN A 348 -17.72 5.28 -3.06
CA ASN A 348 -17.02 5.80 -4.23
C ASN A 348 -15.52 5.54 -4.07
N LEU A 349 -15.04 4.49 -4.73
CA LEU A 349 -13.62 4.12 -4.78
C LEU A 349 -12.97 4.45 -6.14
N ALA A 350 -13.71 5.11 -7.03
CA ALA A 350 -13.25 5.47 -8.37
C ALA A 350 -12.71 6.90 -8.40
N ASP A 351 -13.50 7.86 -7.94
CA ASP A 351 -13.19 9.30 -7.96
C ASP A 351 -13.68 10.07 -6.72
N PRO A 352 -13.43 9.56 -5.49
CA PRO A 352 -13.90 10.23 -4.28
C PRO A 352 -13.33 11.65 -4.14
N PRO A 353 -14.12 12.63 -3.66
CA PRO A 353 -13.64 13.97 -3.39
C PRO A 353 -12.45 13.97 -2.42
N PHE A 354 -11.34 14.61 -2.82
CA PHE A 354 -10.19 14.84 -1.94
C PHE A 354 -10.35 16.19 -1.22
N ARG A 355 -10.45 16.15 0.12
CA ARG A 355 -10.79 17.29 0.99
C ARG A 355 -10.03 17.22 2.31
N ASN A 356 -9.97 18.30 3.07
CA ASN A 356 -9.44 18.33 4.45
C ASN A 356 -10.54 18.44 5.52
N THR A 357 -11.78 18.72 5.10
CA THR A 357 -12.95 18.83 5.96
C THR A 357 -14.12 18.11 5.30
N VAL A 358 -14.84 17.30 6.07
CA VAL A 358 -16.05 16.58 5.64
C VAL A 358 -17.22 16.95 6.54
N SER A 359 -18.38 17.25 5.95
CA SER A 359 -19.60 17.44 6.73
C SER A 359 -20.20 16.07 7.06
N VAL A 360 -20.34 15.78 8.34
CA VAL A 360 -21.08 14.63 8.85
C VAL A 360 -22.53 15.05 9.00
N PRO A 361 -23.47 14.42 8.25
CA PRO A 361 -24.87 14.79 8.34
C PRO A 361 -25.45 14.55 9.74
N ILE A 362 -26.37 15.41 10.14
CA ILE A 362 -27.27 15.15 11.28
C ILE A 362 -27.93 13.79 11.09
N ASN A 363 -27.92 12.98 12.15
CA ASN A 363 -28.45 11.63 12.12
C ASN A 363 -27.90 10.78 10.96
N GLY A 364 -26.62 10.93 10.63
CA GLY A 364 -25.98 10.22 9.53
C GLY A 364 -24.51 9.93 9.79
N TRP A 365 -23.81 9.55 8.74
CA TRP A 365 -22.41 9.20 8.79
C TRP A 365 -21.66 9.66 7.54
N ALA A 366 -20.35 9.83 7.68
CA ALA A 366 -19.43 10.07 6.57
C ALA A 366 -18.15 9.25 6.77
N ALA A 367 -17.69 8.59 5.71
CA ALA A 367 -16.50 7.76 5.70
C ALA A 367 -15.39 8.43 4.88
N ILE A 368 -14.21 8.53 5.48
CA ILE A 368 -13.00 9.06 4.85
C ILE A 368 -11.88 8.04 4.85
N ARG A 369 -11.00 8.14 3.84
CA ARG A 369 -9.75 7.37 3.78
C ARG A 369 -8.56 8.26 3.52
N PHE A 370 -7.47 7.99 4.24
CA PHE A 370 -6.18 8.64 4.01
C PHE A 370 -5.04 7.71 4.38
N LYS A 371 -3.83 8.11 3.99
CA LYS A 371 -2.62 7.41 4.38
C LYS A 371 -1.88 8.24 5.43
N ALA A 372 -1.51 7.63 6.55
CA ALA A 372 -0.76 8.26 7.62
C ALA A 372 0.75 8.35 7.26
N TYR A 373 1.09 9.13 6.23
CA TYR A 373 2.47 9.29 5.74
C TYR A 373 3.20 10.50 6.32
N ASN A 374 2.56 11.27 7.19
CA ASN A 374 3.11 12.51 7.75
C ASN A 374 3.32 12.31 9.26
N PRO A 375 4.55 11.96 9.72
CA PRO A 375 4.86 11.76 11.13
C PRO A 375 4.63 13.03 11.93
N GLY A 376 4.06 12.90 13.13
CA GLY A 376 3.79 14.03 14.00
C GLY A 376 2.47 13.92 14.73
N VAL A 377 2.03 15.06 15.28
CA VAL A 377 0.86 15.17 16.14
C VAL A 377 -0.15 16.08 15.43
N TRP A 378 -1.28 15.49 15.02
CA TRP A 378 -2.26 16.13 14.13
C TRP A 378 -3.61 16.23 14.79
N PHE A 379 -4.17 17.43 14.79
CA PHE A 379 -5.45 17.69 15.41
C PHE A 379 -6.62 17.23 14.53
N LEU A 380 -7.61 16.57 15.13
CA LEU A 380 -8.84 16.13 14.48
C LEU A 380 -10.01 16.68 15.27
N HIS A 381 -10.80 17.57 14.68
CA HIS A 381 -11.83 18.28 15.43
C HIS A 381 -13.03 18.68 14.57
N CYS A 382 -14.13 19.03 15.23
CA CYS A 382 -15.23 19.73 14.60
C CYS A 382 -14.85 21.20 14.34
N HIS A 383 -15.12 21.70 13.14
CA HIS A 383 -14.80 23.05 12.70
C HIS A 383 -15.90 24.07 13.03
N LEU A 384 -16.71 23.77 14.06
CA LEU A 384 -17.61 24.72 14.72
C LEU A 384 -17.00 25.05 16.08
N ASP A 385 -16.52 26.29 16.26
CA ASP A 385 -15.72 26.71 17.41
C ASP A 385 -16.35 26.40 18.78
N ARG A 386 -17.68 26.46 18.86
CA ARG A 386 -18.40 26.03 20.08
C ARG A 386 -18.20 24.55 20.38
N HIS A 387 -18.25 23.66 19.38
CA HIS A 387 -18.07 22.22 19.60
C HIS A 387 -16.62 21.87 19.88
N LEU A 388 -15.69 22.56 19.22
CA LEU A 388 -14.27 22.51 19.52
C LEU A 388 -14.04 22.81 21.01
N THR A 389 -14.48 23.99 21.46
CA THR A 389 -14.38 24.42 22.86
C THR A 389 -15.07 23.47 23.84
N TRP A 390 -16.14 22.80 23.40
CA TRP A 390 -16.88 21.83 24.19
C TRP A 390 -16.25 20.41 24.22
N GLY A 391 -15.15 20.19 23.49
CA GLY A 391 -14.37 18.95 23.53
C GLY A 391 -14.64 17.97 22.38
N MET A 392 -15.22 18.40 21.25
CA MET A 392 -15.38 17.57 20.04
C MET A 392 -14.09 17.52 19.22
N GLU A 393 -13.08 16.93 19.82
CA GLU A 393 -11.74 16.85 19.26
C GLU A 393 -10.99 15.62 19.78
N THR A 394 -9.95 15.25 19.06
CA THR A 394 -8.94 14.27 19.46
C THR A 394 -7.65 14.58 18.70
N VAL A 395 -6.63 13.80 18.96
CA VAL A 395 -5.31 13.95 18.35
C VAL A 395 -4.93 12.65 17.65
N ILE A 396 -4.52 12.74 16.40
CA ILE A 396 -3.91 11.64 15.65
C ILE A 396 -2.39 11.78 15.75
N ILE A 397 -1.73 10.81 16.38
CA ILE A 397 -0.27 10.73 16.42
C ILE A 397 0.17 9.72 15.37
N VAL A 398 1.00 10.15 14.43
CA VAL A 398 1.60 9.26 13.44
C VAL A 398 3.06 9.06 13.81
N THR A 399 3.43 7.80 14.07
CA THR A 399 4.79 7.44 14.45
C THR A 399 5.76 7.69 13.30
N ASP A 400 7.06 7.73 13.62
CA ASP A 400 8.11 7.74 12.61
C ASP A 400 8.11 6.45 11.77
N GLY A 401 8.62 6.55 10.54
CA GLY A 401 8.96 5.45 9.64
C GLY A 401 10.43 5.01 9.79
N GLU A 402 10.92 4.25 8.82
CA GLU A 402 12.26 3.63 8.89
C GLU A 402 13.42 4.60 8.61
N ASP A 403 13.18 5.63 7.79
CA ASP A 403 14.22 6.55 7.31
C ASP A 403 14.05 7.96 7.88
N TYR A 404 15.14 8.76 7.85
CA TYR A 404 15.14 10.15 8.31
C TYR A 404 14.09 11.05 7.63
N ARG A 405 13.71 10.74 6.38
CA ARG A 405 12.68 11.47 5.63
C ARG A 405 11.26 11.17 6.10
N SER A 406 11.11 10.07 6.83
CA SER A 406 9.86 9.61 7.43
C SER A 406 9.86 9.78 8.95
N SER A 407 10.69 10.68 9.49
CA SER A 407 10.73 10.98 10.92
C SER A 407 10.29 12.41 11.20
N LEU A 408 9.69 12.63 12.37
CA LEU A 408 9.38 13.96 12.87
C LEU A 408 10.65 14.81 12.98
N LEU A 409 10.58 16.07 12.52
CA LEU A 409 11.68 17.01 12.64
C LEU A 409 11.93 17.40 14.11
N PRO A 410 13.18 17.73 14.49
CA PRO A 410 13.45 18.25 15.83
C PRO A 410 12.73 19.59 16.06
N PRO A 411 12.35 19.91 17.30
CA PRO A 411 11.69 21.17 17.62
C PRO A 411 12.63 22.37 17.35
N PRO A 412 12.09 23.50 16.84
CA PRO A 412 12.84 24.75 16.75
C PRO A 412 13.36 25.20 18.12
N PRO A 413 14.53 25.88 18.18
CA PRO A 413 15.13 26.32 19.45
C PRO A 413 14.33 27.42 20.16
N ASP A 414 13.39 28.07 19.47
CA ASP A 414 12.56 29.17 19.91
C ASP A 414 11.09 28.77 20.12
N MET A 415 10.80 27.48 20.26
CA MET A 415 9.46 27.00 20.65
C MET A 415 9.03 27.67 21.97
N PRO A 416 7.82 28.26 22.06
CA PRO A 416 7.31 28.85 23.28
C PRO A 416 7.22 27.81 24.41
N PRO A 417 7.58 28.16 25.66
CA PRO A 417 7.43 27.25 26.79
C PRO A 417 5.96 27.11 27.21
N CYS A 418 5.56 25.90 27.61
CA CYS A 418 4.27 25.59 28.23
C CYS A 418 4.18 26.05 29.69
#